data_AF-A0AAP3FWF3-F1
#
_entry.id   AF-A0AAP3FWF3-F1
#
_cell.length_a   1.000
_cell.length_b   1.000
_cell.length_c   1.000
_cell.angle_alpha   90.00
_cell.angle_beta   90.00
_cell.angle_gamma   90.00
#
_symmetry.space_group_name_H-M   'P 1'
#
loop_
_entity.id
_entity.type
_entity.pdbx_description
1 polymer ?
#
loop_
_entity_poly.entity_id
_entity_poly.type
_entity_poly.pdbx_seq_one_letter_code
_entity_poly.pdbx_strand_id
1 'polypeptide(L)' 'MANVLMIGFPGEGHINPSIGVMKELKSRGEHITYYAVKEYKEKIAALDIEFREYHDFREDYFGKNS' A
#
# COMPACT_ATOMS: atom_id res chain seq x y z
N MET A 1 18.97 -2.23 8.09
CA MET A 1 17.73 -1.47 8.33
C MET A 1 17.73 -0.24 7.46
N ALA A 2 17.22 -0.39 6.25
CA ALA A 2 16.86 0.67 5.32
C ALA A 2 15.42 1.13 5.59
N ASN A 3 15.11 2.33 5.10
CA ASN A 3 13.74 2.83 5.04
C ASN A 3 13.20 2.61 3.63
N VAL A 4 12.08 1.90 3.53
CA VAL A 4 11.43 1.57 2.26
C VAL A 4 10.12 2.34 2.15
N LEU A 5 9.97 3.07 1.03
CA LEU A 5 8.72 3.70 0.65
C LEU A 5 8.05 2.87 -0.44
N MET A 6 6.82 2.42 -0.15
CA MET A 6 5.95 1.79 -1.14
C MET A 6 4.75 2.70 -1.40
N ILE A 7 4.41 2.92 -2.67
CA ILE A 7 3.22 3.66 -3.07
C ILE A 7 2.38 2.75 -3.96
N GLY A 8 1.24 2.30 -3.46
CA GLY A 8 0.33 1.43 -4.21
C GLY A 8 -0.69 2.25 -4.99
N PHE A 9 -0.81 2.02 -6.30
CA PHE A 9 -1.96 2.48 -7.07
C PHE A 9 -3.25 1.85 -6.51
N PRO A 10 -4.37 2.59 -6.44
CA PRO A 10 -5.58 2.09 -5.79
C PRO A 10 -6.29 1.09 -6.72
N GLY A 11 -5.91 -0.18 -6.61
CA GLY A 11 -6.52 -1.28 -7.33
C GLY A 11 -5.94 -2.61 -6.89
N GLU A 12 -6.81 -3.61 -6.75
CA GLU A 12 -6.45 -4.96 -6.29
C GLU A 12 -5.26 -5.57 -7.08
N GLY A 13 -5.22 -5.35 -8.40
CA GLY A 13 -4.15 -5.81 -9.28
C GLY A 13 -2.78 -5.15 -9.03
N HIS A 14 -2.72 -4.01 -8.36
CA HIS A 14 -1.49 -3.32 -7.97
C HIS A 14 -1.13 -3.58 -6.50
N ILE A 15 -2.14 -3.65 -5.61
CA ILE A 15 -1.93 -3.87 -4.19
C ILE A 15 -1.47 -5.30 -3.91
N ASN A 16 -2.19 -6.32 -4.39
CA ASN A 16 -1.93 -7.71 -4.01
C ASN A 16 -0.52 -8.21 -4.36
N PRO A 17 0.06 -7.91 -5.54
CA PRO A 17 1.42 -8.33 -5.86
C PRO A 17 2.46 -7.74 -4.91
N SER A 18 2.23 -6.53 -4.39
CA SER A 18 3.19 -5.86 -3.49
C SER A 18 3.27 -6.50 -2.10
N ILE A 19 2.21 -7.17 -1.64
CA ILE A 19 2.11 -7.73 -0.28
C ILE A 19 3.23 -8.75 -0.02
N GLY A 20 3.54 -9.60 -1.01
CA GLY A 20 4.62 -10.59 -0.88
C GLY A 20 5.98 -9.92 -0.65
N VAL A 21 6.25 -8.84 -1.40
CA VAL A 21 7.49 -8.06 -1.27
C VAL A 21 7.57 -7.39 0.09
N MET A 22 6.46 -6.79 0.57
CA MET A 22 6.43 -6.13 1.87
C MET A 22 6.66 -7.11 3.03
N LYS A 23 6.08 -8.31 2.95
CA LYS A 23 6.31 -9.38 3.94
C LYS A 23 7.78 -9.78 4.00
N GLU A 24 8.42 -9.93 2.84
CA GLU A 24 9.84 -10.29 2.77
C GLU A 24 10.76 -9.16 3.26
N LEU A 25 10.46 -7.89 2.95
CA LEU A 25 11.24 -6.77 3.47
C LEU A 25 11.06 -6.62 4.98
N LYS A 26 9.85 -6.82 5.50
CA LYS A 26 9.59 -6.84 6.95
C LYS A 26 10.33 -7.98 7.64
N SER A 27 10.39 -9.17 7.04
CA SER A 27 11.13 -10.32 7.59
C SER A 27 12.64 -10.06 7.70
N ARG A 28 13.19 -9.23 6.80
CA ARG A 28 14.59 -8.75 6.84
C ARG A 28 14.85 -7.64 7.87
N GLY A 29 13.80 -7.18 8.56
CA GLY A 29 13.90 -6.11 9.56
C GLY A 29 13.95 -4.70 8.97
N GLU A 30 13.45 -4.51 7.74
CA GLU A 30 13.37 -3.18 7.14
C GLU A 30 12.19 -2.37 7.69
N HIS A 31 12.35 -1.04 7.76
CA HIS A 31 11.28 -0.14 8.13
C HIS A 31 10.50 0.27 6.87
N ILE A 32 9.20 0.02 6.84
CA ILE A 32 8.37 0.17 5.64
C ILE A 32 7.25 1.13 5.94
N THR A 33 7.15 2.16 5.10
CA THR A 33 5.97 3.03 4.99
C THR A 33 5.26 2.73 3.67
N TYR A 34 4.00 2.33 3.76
CA TYR A 34 3.16 2.03 2.61
C TYR A 34 2.07 3.09 2.47
N TYR A 35 2.10 3.81 1.36
CA TYR A 35 1.07 4.75 0.94
C TYR A 35 0.00 4.08 0.07
N ALA A 36 -1.25 4.14 0.50
CA ALA A 36 -2.42 3.63 -0.23
C ALA A 36 -3.68 4.44 0.11
N VAL A 37 -4.73 4.31 -0.70
CA VAL A 37 -6.04 4.87 -0.35
C VAL A 37 -6.66 4.14 0.84
N LYS A 38 -7.61 4.81 1.51
CA LYS A 38 -8.28 4.31 2.72
C LYS A 38 -8.87 2.91 2.58
N GLU A 39 -9.36 2.55 1.40
CA GLU A 39 -9.90 1.21 1.06
C GLU A 39 -8.95 0.07 1.48
N TYR A 40 -7.64 0.28 1.37
CA TYR A 40 -6.64 -0.77 1.64
C TYR A 40 -6.02 -0.71 3.04
N LYS A 41 -6.47 0.21 3.90
CA LYS A 41 -5.88 0.43 5.24
C LYS A 41 -5.77 -0.86 6.04
N GLU A 42 -6.86 -1.62 6.16
CA GLU A 42 -6.89 -2.85 6.95
C GLU A 42 -5.97 -3.93 6.37
N LYS A 43 -6.00 -4.09 5.04
CA LYS A 43 -5.15 -5.05 4.31
C LYS A 43 -3.66 -4.77 4.50
N ILE A 44 -3.27 -3.50 4.46
CA ILE A 44 -1.87 -3.09 4.65
C ILE A 44 -1.44 -3.14 6.12
N ALA A 45 -2.28 -2.66 7.05
CA ALA A 45 -1.98 -2.68 8.48
C ALA A 45 -1.83 -4.12 9.03
N ALA A 46 -2.52 -5.10 8.43
CA ALA A 46 -2.36 -6.52 8.77
C ALA A 46 -0.93 -7.08 8.49
N LEU A 47 -0.09 -6.34 7.77
CA LEU A 47 1.31 -6.71 7.52
C LEU A 47 2.27 -6.22 8.61
N ASP A 48 1.77 -5.54 9.65
CA ASP A 48 2.58 -4.89 10.69
C ASP A 48 3.59 -3.88 10.10
N ILE A 49 3.16 -3.12 9.10
CA ILE A 49 3.93 -2.02 8.49
C ILE A 49 3.19 -0.70 8.66
N GLU A 50 3.90 0.42 8.53
CA GLU A 50 3.29 1.74 8.65
C GLU A 50 2.40 2.01 7.42
N PHE A 51 1.11 2.26 7.65
CA PHE A 51 0.18 2.71 6.62
C PHE A 51 0.09 4.25 6.64
N ARG A 52 0.15 4.86 5.45
CA ARG A 52 -0.18 6.27 5.26
C ARG A 52 -1.22 6.42 4.17
N GLU A 53 -2.27 7.17 4.48
CA GLU A 53 -3.35 7.44 3.54
C GLU A 53 -2.94 8.53 2.55
N TYR A 54 -3.34 8.39 1.29
CA TYR A 54 -3.39 9.51 0.34
C TYR A 54 -4.79 9.64 -0.25
N HIS A 55 -5.08 10.80 -0.83
CA HIS A 55 -6.37 11.13 -1.46
C HIS A 55 -6.71 10.16 -2.60
N ASP A 56 -7.88 9.53 -2.55
CA ASP A 56 -8.33 8.65 -3.63
C ASP A 56 -8.67 9.45 -4.88
N PHE A 57 -7.73 9.44 -5.83
CA PHE A 57 -7.80 10.20 -7.07
C PHE A 57 -8.60 9.48 -8.17
N ARG A 58 -9.11 8.26 -7.93
CA ARG A 58 -9.82 7.51 -8.98
C ARG A 58 -11.05 8.26 -9.48
N GLU A 59 -11.84 8.82 -8.56
CA GLU A 59 -13.04 9.58 -8.91
C GLU A 59 -12.70 10.83 -9.75
N ASP A 60 -11.55 11.45 -9.49
CA ASP A 60 -11.13 12.69 -10.16
C ASP A 60 -10.71 12.47 -11.62
N TYR A 61 -10.15 11.30 -11.94
CA TYR A 61 -9.49 11.06 -13.24
C TYR A 61 -10.06 9.88 -14.06
N PHE A 62 -10.77 8.94 -13.43
CA PHE A 62 -11.19 7.69 -14.07
C PHE A 62 -12.72 7.46 -14.05
N GLY A 63 -13.48 8.26 -13.30
CA GLY A 63 -14.95 8.28 -13.28
C GLY A 63 -15.59 7.27 -12.32
N LYS A 64 -16.91 7.38 -12.08
CA LYS A 64 -17.64 6.64 -11.00
C LYS A 64 -17.63 5.09 -11.08
N ASN A 65 -17.03 4.49 -12.11
CA ASN A 65 -17.04 3.05 -12.36
C ASN A 65 -15.63 2.42 -12.47
N SER A 66 -14.58 3.17 -12.11
CA SER A 66 -13.18 2.71 -12.10
C SER A 66 -12.68 2.34 -10.71
#